data_AF-A0A0G4LHC4-F1
#
_entry.id   AF-A0A0G4LHC4-F1
#
_cell.length_a   1.000
_cell.length_b   1.000
_cell.length_c   1.000
_cell.angle_alpha   90.00
_cell.angle_beta   90.00
_cell.angle_gamma   90.00
#
_symmetry.space_group_name_H-M   'P 1'
#
loop_
_entity.id
_entity.type
_entity.pdbx_description
1 polymer ?
#
loop_
_entity_poly.entity_id
_entity_poly.type
_entity_poly.pdbx_seq_one_letter_code
_entity_poly.pdbx_strand_id
1 'polypeptide(L)'
;MVRTTTLFAVGAFLLQTSQACRATKEYKFGDADSLNTEELDEHQLDGLRLLKTSEEDAGTWVTEKEKIENYMLKHVHFMDVTETQELEELGTLRRRALAKRQTAYPAPSKQTTANPIIARLVQSNIQSTITGLANIFNRYYRGTYAPTSATYMLNAVRSAASSNTAITVRQFTHSFNQPSVIATIPGTSTDRV
;
A
#
# COMPACT_ATOMS: atom_id res chain seq x y z
N MET A 1 55.65 0.77 -68.35
CA MET A 1 56.70 -0.26 -68.38
C MET A 1 57.40 -0.25 -67.02
N VAL A 2 57.59 -1.43 -66.43
CA VAL A 2 58.47 -1.76 -65.29
C VAL A 2 58.02 -1.37 -63.86
N ARG A 3 57.81 -2.44 -63.08
CA ARG A 3 57.72 -2.54 -61.62
C ARG A 3 59.09 -2.26 -60.99
N THR A 4 59.12 -1.66 -59.79
CA THR A 4 60.14 -2.05 -58.79
C THR A 4 59.62 -1.90 -57.36
N THR A 5 59.67 -3.02 -56.64
CA THR A 5 59.49 -3.27 -55.22
C THR A 5 60.68 -2.75 -54.42
N THR A 6 60.53 -2.27 -53.17
CA THR A 6 61.38 -2.65 -52.00
C THR A 6 60.73 -2.18 -50.68
N LEU A 7 60.90 -3.05 -49.70
CA LEU A 7 60.32 -3.20 -48.37
C LEU A 7 61.15 -2.47 -47.30
N PHE A 8 60.55 -1.90 -46.24
CA PHE A 8 61.11 -1.90 -44.87
C PHE A 8 60.00 -1.66 -43.84
N ALA A 9 60.15 -2.32 -42.68
CA ALA A 9 59.10 -2.65 -41.73
C ALA A 9 59.18 -1.86 -40.40
N VAL A 10 58.11 -2.04 -39.62
CA VAL A 10 57.97 -1.92 -38.15
C VAL A 10 57.62 -0.54 -37.58
N GLY A 11 56.46 -0.49 -36.93
CA GLY A 11 56.03 0.61 -36.07
C GLY A 11 54.59 0.43 -35.62
N ALA A 12 54.37 -0.40 -34.60
CA ALA A 12 53.08 -0.63 -33.97
C ALA A 12 52.58 0.63 -33.24
N PHE A 13 51.34 1.05 -33.50
CA PHE A 13 50.58 1.86 -32.56
C PHE A 13 49.08 1.52 -32.69
N LEU A 14 48.59 0.75 -31.72
CA LEU A 14 47.19 0.44 -31.53
C LEU A 14 46.47 1.67 -30.97
N LEU A 15 45.50 2.19 -31.70
CA LEU A 15 44.40 2.96 -31.11
C LEU A 15 43.09 2.59 -31.82
N GLN A 16 42.44 1.55 -31.32
CA GLN A 16 41.05 1.24 -31.65
C GLN A 16 40.18 2.38 -31.13
N THR A 17 39.62 3.16 -32.05
CA THR A 17 38.46 4.01 -31.76
C THR A 17 37.22 3.16 -32.02
N SER A 18 36.56 2.73 -30.94
CA SER A 18 35.28 2.05 -31.02
C SER A 18 34.20 3.05 -31.42
N GLN A 19 33.71 2.89 -32.66
CA GLN A 19 32.41 3.38 -33.04
C GLN A 19 31.35 2.67 -32.19
N ALA A 20 30.76 3.35 -31.21
CA ALA A 20 29.49 2.93 -30.65
C ALA A 20 28.39 3.65 -31.42
N CYS A 21 27.82 2.90 -32.36
CA CYS A 21 26.65 3.26 -33.15
C CYS A 21 25.47 3.61 -32.22
N ARG A 22 24.86 4.76 -32.51
CA ARG A 22 23.56 5.20 -32.00
C ARG A 22 22.51 4.12 -32.30
N ALA A 23 21.93 3.51 -31.27
CA ALA A 23 20.69 2.74 -31.39
C ALA A 23 19.55 3.61 -30.83
N THR A 24 18.82 4.28 -31.72
CA THR A 24 17.53 4.89 -31.39
C THR A 24 16.52 3.78 -31.20
N LYS A 25 16.11 3.53 -29.94
CA LYS A 25 15.04 2.57 -29.63
C LYS A 25 13.70 3.22 -30.02
N GLU A 26 13.07 2.67 -31.04
CA GLU A 26 11.74 3.07 -31.51
C GLU A 26 10.69 2.58 -30.48
N TYR A 27 10.12 3.49 -29.69
CA TYR A 27 9.07 3.17 -28.73
C TYR A 27 7.74 2.98 -29.46
N LYS A 28 7.22 1.75 -29.47
CA LYS A 28 5.85 1.50 -29.93
C LYS A 28 4.88 1.67 -28.77
N PHE A 29 3.78 2.37 -29.04
CA PHE A 29 2.71 2.60 -28.08
C PHE A 29 2.05 1.27 -27.72
N GLY A 30 2.28 0.77 -26.50
CA GLY A 30 1.79 -0.52 -26.02
C GLY A 30 2.52 -1.11 -24.81
N ASP A 31 3.74 -0.65 -24.50
CA ASP A 31 4.52 -1.16 -23.37
C ASP A 31 4.10 -0.45 -22.07
N ALA A 32 3.05 -0.96 -21.42
CA ALA A 32 2.93 -0.80 -19.98
C ALA A 32 4.10 -1.57 -19.36
N ASP A 33 4.90 -0.85 -18.59
CA ASP A 33 6.06 -1.33 -17.83
C ASP A 33 5.64 -2.53 -16.98
N SER A 34 5.88 -3.73 -17.50
CA SER A 34 5.80 -4.95 -16.72
C SER A 34 6.99 -4.93 -15.77
N LEU A 35 6.85 -4.24 -14.64
CA LEU A 35 7.67 -4.50 -13.47
C LEU A 35 7.62 -6.01 -13.23
N ASN A 36 8.75 -6.67 -13.42
CA ASN A 36 8.87 -8.12 -13.53
C ASN A 36 8.21 -8.80 -12.33
N THR A 37 7.10 -9.51 -12.56
CA THR A 37 6.42 -10.32 -11.54
C THR A 37 7.39 -11.30 -10.85
N GLU A 38 8.43 -11.74 -11.55
CA GLU A 38 9.50 -12.59 -11.02
C GLU A 38 10.39 -11.88 -9.99
N GLU A 39 10.68 -10.59 -10.17
CA GLU A 39 11.47 -9.80 -9.20
C GLU A 39 10.65 -9.52 -7.92
N LEU A 40 9.33 -9.38 -8.06
CA LEU A 40 8.42 -9.20 -6.93
C LEU A 40 8.37 -10.44 -6.03
N ASP A 41 8.30 -11.63 -6.65
CA ASP A 41 8.31 -12.90 -5.92
C ASP A 41 9.62 -13.06 -5.12
N GLU A 42 10.77 -12.69 -5.71
CA GLU A 42 12.07 -12.76 -5.03
C GLU A 42 12.19 -11.80 -3.83
N HIS A 43 11.81 -10.52 -3.99
CA HIS A 43 11.87 -9.55 -2.89
C HIS A 43 10.89 -9.88 -1.75
N GLN A 44 9.75 -10.50 -2.07
CA GLN A 44 8.79 -10.95 -1.07
C GLN A 44 9.31 -12.20 -0.32
N LEU A 45 10.02 -13.09 -0.99
CA LEU A 45 10.74 -14.21 -0.37
C LEU A 45 11.87 -13.72 0.56
N ASP A 46 12.55 -12.65 0.19
CA ASP A 46 13.58 -12.00 1.02
C ASP A 46 13.00 -11.12 2.14
N GLY A 47 11.66 -10.98 2.20
CA GLY A 47 10.97 -10.23 3.25
C GLY A 47 11.17 -8.72 3.16
N LEU A 48 11.52 -8.21 1.98
CA LEU A 48 11.64 -6.78 1.69
C LEU A 48 10.25 -6.13 1.54
N ARG A 49 10.20 -4.82 1.77
CA ARG A 49 9.01 -4.00 1.72
C ARG A 49 9.26 -2.80 0.81
N LEU A 50 8.37 -2.57 -0.15
CA LEU A 50 8.41 -1.39 -1.01
C LEU A 50 7.71 -0.23 -0.31
N LEU A 51 8.47 0.79 0.08
CA LEU A 51 7.95 1.98 0.75
C LEU A 51 8.00 3.19 -0.16
N LYS A 52 6.90 3.93 -0.24
CA LYS A 52 6.79 5.21 -0.95
C LYS A 52 6.58 6.34 0.03
N THR A 53 7.27 7.45 -0.16
CA THR A 53 7.13 8.66 0.68
C THR A 53 6.21 9.72 0.07
N SER A 54 6.03 9.69 -1.26
CA SER A 54 5.04 10.49 -1.98
C SER A 54 4.39 9.69 -3.12
N GLU A 55 3.43 10.29 -3.81
CA GLU A 55 2.75 9.66 -4.96
C GLU A 55 3.72 9.49 -6.15
N GLU A 56 4.60 10.47 -6.35
CA GLU A 56 5.59 10.53 -7.42
C GLU A 56 6.86 9.72 -7.14
N ASP A 57 7.04 9.28 -5.90
CA ASP A 57 8.16 8.43 -5.49
C ASP A 57 8.02 7.05 -6.14
N ALA A 58 9.09 6.57 -6.79
CA ALA A 58 9.10 5.22 -7.36
C ALA A 58 9.06 4.14 -6.27
N GLY A 59 9.39 4.52 -5.03
CA GLY A 59 9.45 3.62 -3.89
C GLY A 59 10.83 3.01 -3.70
N THR A 60 11.16 2.69 -2.46
CA THR A 60 12.42 2.07 -2.07
C THR A 60 12.14 0.72 -1.40
N TRP A 61 12.80 -0.33 -1.89
CA TRP A 61 12.80 -1.64 -1.23
C TRP A 61 13.68 -1.58 0.01
N VAL A 62 13.11 -1.91 1.16
CA VAL A 62 13.80 -1.91 2.43
C VAL A 62 13.46 -3.15 3.24
N THR A 63 14.36 -3.56 4.13
CA THR A 63 14.04 -4.60 5.11
C THR A 63 13.04 -4.09 6.14
N GLU A 64 12.33 -5.01 6.80
CA GLU A 64 11.44 -4.66 7.91
C GLU A 64 12.16 -3.88 9.04
N LYS A 65 13.44 -4.21 9.28
CA LYS A 65 14.26 -3.50 10.27
C LYS A 65 14.51 -2.05 9.86
N GLU A 66 14.88 -1.81 8.62
CA GLU A 66 15.11 -0.46 8.10
C GLU A 66 13.81 0.35 8.04
N LYS A 67 12.69 -0.28 7.69
CA LYS A 67 11.37 0.35 7.82
C LYS A 67 11.14 0.88 9.23
N ILE A 68 11.43 0.07 10.24
CA ILE A 68 11.28 0.48 11.64
C ILE A 68 12.27 1.59 12.00
N GLU A 69 13.56 1.40 11.75
CA GLU A 69 14.63 2.31 12.19
C GLU A 69 14.66 3.64 11.44
N ASN A 70 14.50 3.60 10.12
CA ASN A 70 14.66 4.78 9.27
C ASN A 70 13.36 5.53 9.00
N TYR A 71 12.22 4.85 9.11
CA TYR A 71 10.94 5.49 8.83
C TYR A 71 10.08 5.62 10.08
N MET A 72 9.76 4.51 10.76
CA MET A 72 8.85 4.55 11.91
C MET A 72 9.41 5.32 13.10
N LEU A 73 10.63 4.99 13.55
CA LEU A 73 11.26 5.63 14.72
C LEU A 73 11.65 7.10 14.46
N LYS A 74 11.88 7.45 13.19
CA LYS A 74 12.19 8.83 12.77
C LYS A 74 10.95 9.65 12.42
N HIS A 75 9.75 9.09 12.58
CA HIS A 75 8.48 9.72 12.23
C HIS A 75 8.39 10.18 10.76
N VAL A 76 9.07 9.48 9.85
CA VAL A 76 8.90 9.71 8.41
C VAL A 76 7.61 9.03 7.97
N HIS A 77 6.74 9.77 7.29
CA HIS A 77 5.51 9.22 6.73
C HIS A 77 5.81 8.46 5.45
N PHE A 78 5.27 7.25 5.32
CA PHE A 78 5.40 6.42 4.15
C PHE A 78 4.16 5.55 3.97
N MET A 79 3.98 5.04 2.76
CA MET A 79 3.01 4.03 2.38
C MET A 79 3.76 2.76 1.99
N ASP A 80 3.41 1.63 2.63
CA ASP A 80 3.93 0.32 2.26
C ASP A 80 3.05 -0.24 1.14
N VAL A 81 3.56 -0.22 -0.09
CA VAL A 81 2.81 -0.59 -1.30
C VAL A 81 3.15 -1.98 -1.82
N THR A 82 3.93 -2.74 -1.04
CA THR A 82 4.45 -4.08 -1.41
C THR A 82 3.39 -5.00 -2.01
N GLU A 83 2.20 -5.05 -1.41
CA GLU A 83 1.10 -5.96 -1.81
C GLU A 83 0.01 -5.26 -2.63
N THR A 84 0.20 -3.98 -2.99
CA THR A 84 -0.85 -3.13 -3.56
C THR A 84 -0.39 -2.31 -4.76
N GLN A 85 0.71 -2.69 -5.41
CA GLN A 85 1.25 -1.95 -6.56
C GLN A 85 0.23 -1.88 -7.71
N GLU A 86 -0.44 -2.99 -8.03
CA GLU A 86 -1.52 -3.04 -9.04
C GLU A 86 -2.70 -2.10 -8.71
N LEU A 87 -2.94 -1.87 -7.41
CA LEU A 87 -4.01 -0.96 -6.96
C LEU A 87 -3.61 0.51 -7.14
N GLU A 88 -2.33 0.86 -7.28
CA GLU A 88 -1.92 2.24 -7.55
C GLU A 88 -2.44 2.70 -8.91
N GLU A 89 -2.33 1.85 -9.94
CA GLU A 89 -2.84 2.15 -11.28
C GLU A 89 -4.36 2.37 -11.26
N LEU A 90 -5.10 1.48 -10.60
CA LEU A 90 -6.56 1.64 -10.39
C LEU A 90 -6.88 2.90 -9.57
N GLY A 91 -6.04 3.23 -8.60
CA GLY A 91 -6.13 4.44 -7.79
C GLY A 91 -6.06 5.71 -8.64
N THR A 92 -5.12 5.79 -9.59
CA THR A 92 -4.98 6.96 -10.49
C THR A 92 -6.24 7.17 -11.34
N LEU A 93 -6.80 6.09 -11.90
CA LEU A 93 -8.02 6.12 -12.70
C LEU A 93 -9.23 6.56 -11.86
N ARG A 94 -9.33 6.03 -10.64
CA ARG A 94 -10.42 6.37 -9.71
C ARG A 94 -10.35 7.81 -9.21
N ARG A 95 -9.14 8.35 -8.98
CA ARG A 95 -8.94 9.78 -8.60
C ARG A 95 -9.46 10.72 -9.68
N ARG A 96 -9.19 10.43 -10.96
CA ARG A 96 -9.72 11.22 -12.09
C ARG A 96 -11.25 11.21 -12.13
N ALA A 97 -11.88 10.08 -11.78
CA ALA A 97 -13.34 9.98 -11.67
C ALA A 97 -13.90 10.72 -10.43
N LEU A 98 -13.18 10.70 -9.29
CA LEU A 98 -13.58 11.32 -8.03
C LEU A 98 -13.46 12.84 -8.01
N ALA A 99 -12.52 13.44 -8.76
CA ALA A 99 -12.43 14.90 -8.91
C ALA A 99 -13.73 15.50 -9.46
N LYS A 100 -14.55 14.70 -10.16
CA LYS A 100 -15.87 15.07 -10.66
C LYS A 100 -17.00 14.99 -9.60
N ARG A 101 -16.70 14.47 -8.41
CA ARG A 101 -17.61 14.20 -7.30
C ARG A 101 -17.26 15.02 -6.06
N GLN A 102 -16.72 16.22 -6.25
CA GLN A 102 -16.59 17.19 -5.15
C GLN A 102 -17.99 17.74 -4.80
N THR A 103 -18.80 16.91 -4.15
CA THR A 103 -20.06 17.37 -3.56
C THR A 103 -19.71 18.20 -2.34
N ALA A 104 -20.09 19.47 -2.34
CA ALA A 104 -20.08 20.25 -1.11
C ALA A 104 -20.92 19.51 -0.07
N TYR A 105 -20.33 19.16 1.08
CA TYR A 105 -21.09 18.54 2.16
C TYR A 105 -22.21 19.49 2.59
N PRO A 106 -23.45 19.02 2.72
CA PRO A 106 -24.54 19.87 3.19
C PRO A 106 -24.26 20.35 4.61
N ALA A 107 -24.82 21.51 4.96
CA ALA A 107 -24.76 21.99 6.34
C ALA A 107 -25.35 20.94 7.31
N PRO A 108 -24.80 20.81 8.54
CA PRO A 108 -25.31 19.87 9.53
C PRO A 108 -26.83 20.07 9.77
N SER A 109 -27.61 19.01 9.55
CA SER A 109 -29.09 19.08 9.56
C SER A 109 -29.77 17.94 10.33
N LYS A 110 -28.99 17.10 11.03
CA LYS A 110 -29.48 15.87 11.71
C LYS A 110 -29.31 15.93 13.23
N GLN A 111 -29.32 17.13 13.82
CA GLN A 111 -29.11 17.35 15.26
C GLN A 111 -30.15 16.61 16.11
N THR A 112 -31.40 16.56 15.66
CA THR A 112 -32.49 15.84 16.35
C THR A 112 -32.25 14.34 16.45
N THR A 113 -31.49 13.75 15.52
CA THR A 113 -31.06 12.35 15.56
C THR A 113 -29.72 12.18 16.26
N ALA A 114 -28.75 13.08 16.03
CA ALA A 114 -27.40 12.96 16.56
C ALA A 114 -27.33 13.22 18.07
N ASN A 115 -28.02 14.26 18.59
CA ASN A 115 -27.93 14.64 20.00
C ASN A 115 -28.39 13.52 20.96
N PRO A 116 -29.50 12.81 20.71
CA PRO A 116 -29.88 11.66 21.54
C PRO A 116 -28.87 10.51 21.51
N ILE A 117 -28.19 10.28 20.37
CA ILE A 117 -27.16 9.23 20.27
C ILE A 117 -25.94 9.63 21.11
N ILE A 118 -25.50 10.89 21.01
CA ILE A 118 -24.38 11.43 21.79
C ILE A 118 -24.68 11.35 23.28
N ALA A 119 -25.90 11.71 23.70
CA ALA A 119 -26.32 11.64 25.11
C ALA A 119 -26.33 10.21 25.69
N ARG A 120 -26.34 9.17 24.84
CA ARG A 120 -26.29 7.76 25.23
C ARG A 120 -24.88 7.18 25.31
N LEU A 121 -23.85 7.98 25.03
CA LEU A 121 -22.47 7.52 25.15
C LEU A 121 -22.13 7.22 26.62
N VAL A 122 -21.63 6.02 26.86
CA VAL A 122 -21.25 5.55 28.19
C VAL A 122 -19.74 5.47 28.26
N GLN A 123 -19.12 6.34 29.07
CA GLN A 123 -17.66 6.43 29.18
C GLN A 123 -17.01 5.13 29.65
N SER A 124 -17.67 4.37 30.54
CA SER A 124 -17.14 3.09 31.02
C SER A 124 -17.01 2.03 29.92
N ASN A 125 -17.85 2.07 28.88
CA ASN A 125 -17.72 1.18 27.72
C ASN A 125 -16.44 1.47 26.91
N ILE A 126 -16.12 2.76 26.75
CA ILE A 126 -14.88 3.21 26.08
C ILE A 126 -13.67 2.78 26.91
N GLN A 127 -13.69 3.05 28.22
CA GLN A 127 -12.62 2.64 29.13
C GLN A 127 -12.41 1.12 29.14
N SER A 128 -13.49 0.34 29.19
CA SER A 128 -13.43 -1.13 29.13
C SER A 128 -12.76 -1.63 27.84
N THR A 129 -13.10 -1.02 26.70
CA THR A 129 -12.50 -1.36 25.40
C THR A 129 -11.00 -1.02 25.36
N ILE A 130 -10.63 0.17 25.86
CA ILE A 130 -9.22 0.60 25.94
C ILE A 130 -8.43 -0.35 26.85
N THR A 131 -8.93 -0.63 28.05
CA THR A 131 -8.28 -1.53 29.01
C THR A 131 -8.13 -2.94 28.44
N GLY A 132 -9.18 -3.48 27.80
CA GLY A 132 -9.12 -4.80 27.19
C GLY A 132 -8.05 -4.90 26.10
N LEU A 133 -7.93 -3.89 25.24
CA LEU A 133 -6.88 -3.84 24.22
C LEU A 133 -5.49 -3.59 24.82
N ALA A 134 -5.37 -2.73 25.83
CA ALA A 134 -4.11 -2.38 26.49
C ALA A 134 -3.51 -3.55 27.28
N ASN A 135 -4.36 -4.47 27.78
CA ASN A 135 -3.92 -5.69 28.46
C ASN A 135 -3.28 -6.72 27.51
N ILE A 136 -3.38 -6.52 26.19
CA ILE A 136 -2.68 -7.35 25.21
C ILE A 136 -1.24 -6.86 25.11
N PHE A 137 -0.27 -7.76 25.35
CA PHE A 137 1.17 -7.46 25.44
C PHE A 137 1.67 -6.52 24.34
N ASN A 138 1.35 -6.82 23.08
CA ASN A 138 1.45 -5.86 21.98
C ASN A 138 0.40 -6.17 20.91
N ARG A 139 0.17 -5.21 20.00
CA ARG A 139 -0.77 -5.35 18.87
C ARG A 139 -0.05 -5.18 17.53
N TYR A 140 1.23 -5.58 17.48
CA TYR A 140 2.04 -5.50 16.27
C TYR A 140 1.49 -6.48 15.23
N TYR A 141 1.22 -6.00 14.01
CA TYR A 141 0.46 -6.73 12.97
C TYR A 141 1.05 -8.10 12.56
N ARG A 142 2.37 -8.30 12.69
CA ARG A 142 3.05 -9.60 12.45
C ARG A 142 3.32 -10.40 13.73
N GLY A 143 3.04 -9.83 14.89
CA GLY A 143 3.29 -10.45 16.18
C GLY A 143 2.35 -11.63 16.47
N THR A 144 2.74 -12.48 17.41
CA THR A 144 1.95 -13.63 17.85
C THR A 144 0.62 -13.24 18.52
N TYR A 145 0.55 -12.04 19.12
CA TYR A 145 -0.65 -11.51 19.78
C TYR A 145 -1.58 -10.73 18.84
N ALA A 146 -1.18 -10.50 17.59
CA ALA A 146 -1.98 -9.73 16.64
C ALA A 146 -3.37 -10.37 16.37
N PRO A 147 -3.49 -11.69 16.15
CA PRO A 147 -4.79 -12.35 16.02
C PRO A 147 -5.69 -12.18 17.24
N THR A 148 -5.12 -12.19 18.45
CA THR A 148 -5.84 -11.98 19.71
C THR A 148 -6.51 -10.61 19.74
N SER A 149 -5.80 -9.57 19.31
CA SER A 149 -6.35 -8.21 19.23
C SER A 149 -7.50 -8.08 18.23
N ALA A 150 -7.37 -8.71 17.06
CA ALA A 150 -8.42 -8.71 16.05
C ALA A 150 -9.66 -9.51 16.51
N THR A 151 -9.45 -10.63 17.20
CA THR A 151 -10.53 -11.45 17.78
C THR A 151 -11.28 -10.69 18.87
N TYR A 152 -10.56 -9.96 19.73
CA TYR A 152 -11.17 -9.08 20.72
C TYR A 152 -12.12 -8.06 20.05
N MET A 153 -11.63 -7.36 19.02
CA MET A 153 -12.43 -6.37 18.30
C MET A 153 -13.62 -7.00 17.56
N LEU A 154 -13.42 -8.17 16.94
CA LEU A 154 -14.49 -8.91 16.28
C LEU A 154 -15.65 -9.18 17.24
N ASN A 155 -15.35 -9.65 18.44
CA ASN A 155 -16.35 -9.98 19.45
C ASN A 155 -17.04 -8.72 19.99
N ALA A 156 -16.28 -7.65 20.25
CA ALA A 156 -16.84 -6.37 20.69
C ALA A 156 -17.83 -5.79 19.66
N VAL A 157 -17.45 -5.80 18.37
CA VAL A 157 -18.29 -5.28 17.29
C VAL A 157 -19.50 -6.18 17.03
N ARG A 158 -19.36 -7.51 17.09
CA ARG A 158 -20.49 -8.45 17.02
C ARG A 158 -21.48 -8.23 18.15
N SER A 159 -20.99 -8.03 19.36
CA SER A 159 -21.84 -7.73 20.52
C SER A 159 -22.63 -6.43 20.32
N ALA A 160 -21.96 -5.36 19.86
CA ALA A 160 -22.62 -4.09 19.56
C ALA A 160 -23.64 -4.19 18.41
N ALA A 161 -23.37 -5.02 17.40
CA ALA A 161 -24.24 -5.24 16.25
C ALA A 161 -25.39 -6.22 16.50
N SER A 162 -25.40 -6.93 17.64
CA SER A 162 -26.31 -8.06 17.90
C SER A 162 -27.80 -7.73 17.82
N SER A 163 -28.18 -6.46 18.04
CA SER A 163 -29.56 -6.00 17.96
C SER A 163 -30.09 -5.86 16.53
N ASN A 164 -29.22 -5.88 15.51
CA ASN A 164 -29.59 -5.74 14.12
C ASN A 164 -28.97 -6.86 13.28
N THR A 165 -29.80 -7.84 12.92
CA THR A 165 -29.40 -9.02 12.14
C THR A 165 -28.97 -8.70 10.71
N ALA A 166 -29.27 -7.51 10.19
CA ALA A 166 -28.80 -7.08 8.88
C ALA A 166 -27.33 -6.62 8.89
N ILE A 167 -26.76 -6.34 10.07
CA ILE A 167 -25.35 -5.96 10.20
C ILE A 167 -24.50 -7.23 10.16
N THR A 168 -23.60 -7.32 9.18
CA THR A 168 -22.65 -8.44 9.08
C THR A 168 -21.28 -8.02 9.60
N VAL A 169 -20.65 -8.86 10.42
CA VAL A 169 -19.29 -8.63 10.94
C VAL A 169 -18.40 -9.80 10.59
N ARG A 170 -17.35 -9.55 9.80
CA ARG A 170 -16.40 -10.55 9.33
C ARG A 170 -14.95 -10.12 9.53
N GLN A 171 -14.04 -11.08 9.44
CA GLN A 171 -12.62 -10.82 9.33
C GLN A 171 -12.20 -10.86 7.86
N PHE A 172 -11.21 -10.05 7.51
CA PHE A 172 -10.49 -10.10 6.24
C PHE A 172 -9.04 -10.47 6.53
N THR A 173 -8.59 -11.57 5.92
CA THR A 173 -7.26 -12.15 6.12
C THR A 173 -6.26 -11.44 5.21
N HIS A 174 -5.07 -11.20 5.74
CA HIS A 174 -3.93 -10.62 5.02
C HIS A 174 -2.79 -11.64 4.91
N SER A 175 -1.72 -11.29 4.19
CA SER A 175 -0.46 -12.04 4.24
C SER A 175 0.23 -12.02 5.61
N PHE A 176 -0.15 -11.07 6.48
CA PHE A 176 0.31 -10.96 7.87
C PHE A 176 -0.76 -11.41 8.88
N ASN A 177 -0.30 -11.68 10.12
CA ASN A 177 -1.07 -12.39 11.13
C ASN A 177 -2.32 -11.65 11.66
N GLN A 178 -2.37 -10.32 11.61
CA GLN A 178 -3.52 -9.56 12.08
C GLN A 178 -4.61 -9.42 11.01
N PRO A 179 -5.77 -10.08 11.14
CA PRO A 179 -6.87 -9.84 10.22
C PRO A 179 -7.53 -8.48 10.51
N SER A 180 -8.06 -7.83 9.47
CA SER A 180 -8.93 -6.67 9.64
C SER A 180 -10.34 -7.11 10.04
N VAL A 181 -11.00 -6.35 10.92
CA VAL A 181 -12.42 -6.56 11.27
C VAL A 181 -13.28 -5.60 10.48
N ILE A 182 -14.26 -6.13 9.74
CA ILE A 182 -15.15 -5.35 8.89
C ILE A 182 -16.59 -5.54 9.37
N ALA A 183 -17.22 -4.45 9.80
CA ALA A 183 -18.66 -4.38 10.00
C ALA A 183 -19.32 -3.70 8.79
N THR A 184 -20.34 -4.34 8.23
CA THR A 184 -21.12 -3.80 7.12
C THR A 184 -22.53 -3.51 7.62
N ILE A 185 -22.90 -2.23 7.58
CA ILE A 185 -24.27 -1.77 7.85
C ILE A 185 -24.91 -1.53 6.48
N PRO A 186 -25.92 -2.31 6.08
CA PRO A 186 -26.55 -2.13 4.79
C PRO A 186 -27.33 -0.81 4.75
N GLY A 187 -27.17 -0.07 3.66
CA GLY A 187 -28.01 1.09 3.38
C GLY A 187 -29.43 0.65 2.98
N THR A 188 -30.39 1.54 3.19
CA THR A 188 -31.80 1.31 2.79
C THR A 188 -32.10 1.78 1.36
N SER A 189 -31.19 2.53 0.73
CA SER A 189 -31.30 2.98 -0.67
C SER A 189 -30.23 2.32 -1.54
N THR A 190 -30.56 2.11 -2.82
CA THR A 190 -29.62 1.72 -3.87
C THR A 190 -28.71 2.86 -4.31
N ASP A 191 -29.01 4.09 -3.92
CA ASP A 191 -28.24 5.27 -4.28
C ASP A 191 -26.89 5.27 -3.56
N ARG A 192 -25.82 5.06 -4.34
CA ARG A 192 -24.46 5.21 -3.86
C ARG A 192 -24.11 6.70 -3.92
N VAL A 193 -24.21 7.39 -2.78
CA VAL A 193 -23.73 8.79 -2.62
C VAL A 193 -22.22 8.85 -2.66
#